data_AF-A0A257AI08-F1
#
_entry.id   AF-A0A257AI08-F1
#
_cell.length_a   1.000
_cell.length_b   1.000
_cell.length_c   1.000
_cell.angle_alpha   90.00
_cell.angle_beta   90.00
_cell.angle_gamma   90.00
#
_symmetry.space_group_name_H-M   'P 1'
#
loop_
_entity.id
_entity.type
_entity.pdbx_description
1 polymer ?
#
loop_
_entity_poly.entity_id
_entity_poly.type
_entity_poly.pdbx_seq_one_letter_code
_entity_poly.pdbx_strand_id
1 'polypeptide(L)'
;MEYFVVKVQISKEVDFNTARAVADTIAFREYKVRILGWRDLKEGDWYPKEIPELLMKEKNVLEVVVNDGYRFYYKLEGYTED
;
A
#
# COMPACT_ATOMS: atom_id res chain seq x y z
N MET A 1 -11.75 11.85 -2.66
CA MET A 1 -10.90 10.67 -2.92
C MET A 1 -10.46 10.20 -1.55
N GLU A 2 -11.05 9.13 -1.03
CA GLU A 2 -10.76 8.64 0.30
C GLU A 2 -9.54 7.72 0.27
N TYR A 3 -8.58 8.01 1.15
CA TYR A 3 -7.38 7.22 1.36
C TYR A 3 -7.37 6.72 2.79
N PHE A 4 -7.18 5.41 2.95
CA PHE A 4 -6.91 4.81 4.25
C PHE A 4 -5.41 4.62 4.36
N VAL A 5 -4.78 5.20 5.36
CA VAL A 5 -3.32 5.08 5.53
C VAL A 5 -3.04 4.34 6.83
N VAL A 6 -2.36 3.20 6.73
CA VAL A 6 -1.84 2.43 7.85
C VAL A 6 -0.34 2.59 7.89
N LYS A 7 0.20 3.10 9.00
CA LYS A 7 1.65 3.17 9.24
C LYS A 7 2.06 2.09 10.21
N VAL A 8 3.08 1.33 9.84
CA VAL A 8 3.63 0.22 10.63
C VAL A 8 5.09 0.52 10.92
N GLN A 9 5.44 0.57 12.21
CA GLN A 9 6.81 0.70 12.67
C GLN A 9 7.26 -0.59 13.34
N ILE A 10 8.31 -1.18 12.79
CA ILE A 10 8.98 -2.38 13.27
C ILE A 10 10.35 -1.96 13.77
N SER A 11 10.73 -2.42 14.97
CA SER A 11 11.95 -1.99 15.67
C SER A 11 13.27 -2.40 15.00
N LYS A 12 13.22 -3.28 14.00
CA LYS A 12 14.39 -3.77 13.25
C LYS A 12 14.37 -3.21 11.84
N GLU A 13 15.53 -3.24 11.18
CA GLU A 13 15.59 -3.03 9.74
C GLU A 13 14.77 -4.11 9.02
N VAL A 14 14.04 -3.70 7.99
CA VAL A 14 13.10 -4.55 7.25
C VAL A 14 13.47 -4.48 5.78
N ASP A 15 13.78 -5.64 5.20
CA ASP A 15 13.96 -5.78 3.76
C ASP A 15 12.61 -5.70 3.01
N PHE A 16 12.67 -5.55 1.68
CA PHE A 16 11.48 -5.44 0.85
C PHE A 16 10.47 -6.59 1.02
N ASN A 17 10.94 -7.84 1.08
CA ASN A 17 10.06 -9.01 1.15
C ASN A 17 9.35 -9.07 2.50
N THR A 18 10.08 -8.75 3.58
CA THR A 18 9.50 -8.67 4.93
C THR A 18 8.50 -7.51 5.01
N ALA A 19 8.80 -6.34 4.44
CA ALA A 19 7.88 -5.20 4.41
C ALA A 19 6.60 -5.54 3.64
N ARG A 20 6.75 -6.21 2.50
CA ARG A 20 5.62 -6.68 1.68
C ARG A 20 4.76 -7.68 2.43
N ALA A 21 5.36 -8.68 3.08
CA ALA A 21 4.62 -9.68 3.83
C ALA A 21 3.78 -9.05 4.96
N VAL A 22 4.34 -8.06 5.66
CA VAL A 22 3.62 -7.29 6.69
C VAL A 22 2.45 -6.52 6.10
N ALA A 23 2.69 -5.80 4.99
CA ALA A 23 1.65 -5.03 4.33
C ALA A 23 0.52 -5.90 3.77
N ASP A 24 0.87 -7.00 3.11
CA ASP A 24 -0.08 -7.99 2.59
C ASP A 24 -0.89 -8.60 3.74
N THR A 25 -0.26 -8.94 4.87
CA THR A 25 -0.98 -9.47 6.05
C THR A 25 -2.03 -8.49 6.57
N ILE A 26 -1.71 -7.19 6.63
CA ILE A 26 -2.67 -6.16 7.07
C ILE A 26 -3.80 -6.00 6.06
N ALA A 27 -3.46 -5.89 4.77
CA ALA A 27 -4.43 -5.60 3.73
C ALA A 27 -5.41 -6.76 3.50
N PHE A 28 -4.91 -8.00 3.36
CA PHE A 28 -5.73 -9.16 3.02
C PHE A 28 -6.49 -9.76 4.20
N ARG A 29 -6.02 -9.55 5.43
CA ARG A 29 -6.72 -10.08 6.62
C ARG A 29 -8.00 -9.33 6.91
N GLU A 30 -7.96 -8.01 6.77
CA GLU A 30 -9.06 -7.13 7.18
C GLU A 30 -9.99 -6.78 6.00
N TYR A 31 -9.50 -6.88 4.76
CA TYR A 31 -10.20 -6.36 3.59
C TYR A 31 -10.12 -7.30 2.38
N LYS A 32 -11.13 -7.22 1.52
CA LYS A 32 -11.05 -7.75 0.16
C LYS A 32 -10.31 -6.71 -0.69
N VAL A 33 -9.11 -7.04 -1.16
CA VAL A 33 -8.25 -6.07 -1.84
C VAL A 33 -7.68 -6.58 -3.16
N ARG A 34 -7.40 -5.64 -4.06
CA ARG A 34 -6.57 -5.85 -5.25
C ARG A 34 -5.26 -5.07 -5.08
N ILE A 35 -4.13 -5.76 -5.26
CA ILE A 35 -2.81 -5.11 -5.24
C ILE A 35 -2.71 -4.16 -6.44
N LEU A 36 -2.38 -2.90 -6.17
CA LEU A 36 -2.07 -1.93 -7.21
C LEU A 36 -0.56 -1.93 -7.47
N GLY A 37 0.25 -1.75 -6.43
CA GLY A 37 1.69 -1.67 -6.55
C GLY A 37 2.34 -1.12 -5.28
N TRP A 38 3.57 -0.65 -5.40
CA TRP A 38 4.35 -0.14 -4.27
C TRP A 38 5.33 0.95 -4.70
N ARG A 39 5.85 1.67 -3.71
CA ARG A 39 6.86 2.72 -3.85
C ARG A 39 8.01 2.49 -2.88
N ASP A 40 9.23 2.53 -3.39
CA ASP A 40 10.43 2.66 -2.56
C ASP A 40 10.54 4.11 -2.09
N LEU A 41 10.51 4.34 -0.79
CA LEU A 41 10.60 5.69 -0.23
C LEU A 41 12.03 6.18 -0.06
N LYS A 42 13.02 5.28 -0.11
CA LYS A 42 14.44 5.63 -0.08
C LYS A 42 14.91 6.06 -1.46
N GLU A 43 14.57 5.28 -2.49
CA GLU A 43 14.95 5.56 -3.88
C GLU A 43 13.95 6.52 -4.57
N GLY A 44 12.71 6.57 -4.07
CA GLY A 44 11.64 7.40 -4.62
C GLY A 44 10.88 6.75 -5.79
N ASP A 45 11.28 5.55 -6.20
CA ASP A 45 10.78 4.83 -7.37
C ASP A 45 9.44 4.12 -7.13
N TRP A 46 8.67 3.98 -8.22
CA TRP A 46 7.33 3.39 -8.24
C TRP A 46 7.28 2.10 -9.05
N TYR A 47 6.54 1.13 -8.56
CA TYR A 47 6.43 -0.19 -9.16
C TYR A 47 4.97 -0.69 -9.17
N PRO A 48 4.34 -0.78 -10.36
CA PRO A 48 4.81 -0.27 -11.65
C PRO A 48 4.90 1.28 -11.70
N LYS A 49 5.59 1.83 -12.70
CA LYS A 49 5.77 3.29 -12.86
C LYS A 49 4.46 4.06 -13.10
N GLU A 50 3.41 3.37 -13.54
CA GLU A 50 2.07 3.92 -13.79
C GLU A 50 1.22 4.10 -12.53
N ILE A 51 1.70 3.65 -11.37
CA ILE A 51 0.94 3.73 -10.11
C ILE A 51 0.45 5.14 -9.78
N PRO A 52 1.25 6.21 -9.89
CA PRO A 52 0.77 7.57 -9.63
C PRO A 52 -0.47 7.94 -10.46
N GLU A 53 -0.51 7.53 -11.73
CA GLU A 53 -1.66 7.78 -12.60
C GLU A 53 -2.88 6.92 -12.23
N LEU A 54 -2.65 5.67 -11.82
CA LEU A 54 -3.72 4.79 -11.32
C LEU A 54 -4.33 5.36 -10.04
N LEU A 55 -3.51 5.82 -9.10
CA LEU A 55 -3.99 6.39 -7.83
C LEU A 55 -4.87 7.63 -8.03
N MET A 56 -4.64 8.43 -9.07
CA MET A 56 -5.51 9.57 -9.40
C MET A 56 -6.90 9.15 -9.89
N LYS A 57 -7.03 7.95 -10.45
CA LYS A 57 -8.27 7.42 -11.04
C LYS A 57 -9.04 6.52 -10.09
N GLU A 58 -8.34 5.90 -9.14
CA GLU A 58 -8.91 4.94 -8.21
C GLU A 58 -9.50 5.64 -6.99
N LYS A 59 -10.70 5.21 -6.59
CA LYS A 59 -11.30 5.52 -5.29
C LYS A 59 -11.00 4.37 -4.32
N ASN A 60 -11.05 4.67 -3.02
CA ASN A 60 -10.95 3.67 -1.94
C ASN A 60 -9.63 2.89 -1.96
N VAL A 61 -8.54 3.65 -1.83
CA VAL A 61 -7.18 3.09 -1.78
C VAL A 61 -6.73 2.95 -0.33
N LEU A 62 -6.23 1.77 0.01
CA LEU A 62 -5.48 1.50 1.23
C LEU A 62 -3.99 1.64 0.94
N GLU A 63 -3.33 2.53 1.67
CA GLU A 63 -1.88 2.68 1.72
C GLU A 63 -1.35 2.03 3.00
N VAL A 64 -0.40 1.10 2.86
CA VAL A 64 0.36 0.58 4.00
C VAL A 64 1.80 1.06 3.90
N VAL A 65 2.25 1.81 4.89
CA VAL A 65 3.64 2.31 4.99
C VAL A 65 4.37 1.50 6.04
N VAL A 66 5.50 0.89 5.68
CA VAL A 66 6.33 0.09 6.59
C VAL A 66 7.69 0.75 6.79
N ASN A 67 8.01 1.10 8.04
CA ASN A 67 9.27 1.71 8.46
C ASN A 67 9.68 2.98 7.69
N ASP A 68 8.72 3.69 7.10
CA ASP A 68 8.93 4.80 6.15
C ASP A 68 9.90 4.46 4.99
N GLY A 69 10.20 3.17 4.76
CA GLY A 69 11.07 2.68 3.70
C GLY A 69 10.28 2.22 2.48
N TYR A 70 9.12 1.59 2.70
CA TYR A 70 8.27 1.09 1.64
C TYR A 70 6.82 1.51 1.85
N ARG A 71 6.13 1.79 0.75
CA ARG A 71 4.70 2.07 0.74
C ARG A 71 3.99 1.16 -0.27
N PHE A 72 2.96 0.46 0.17
CA PHE A 72 2.19 -0.47 -0.62
C PHE A 72 0.77 0.06 -0.83
N TYR A 73 0.24 -0.13 -2.03
CA TYR A 73 -1.05 0.41 -2.46
C TYR A 73 -1.99 -0.71 -2.85
N TYR A 74 -3.18 -0.69 -2.26
CA TYR A 74 -4.22 -1.68 -2.46
C TYR A 74 -5.54 -0.98 -2.76
N LYS A 75 -6.27 -1.47 -3.76
CA LYS A 75 -7.66 -1.04 -4.00
C LYS A 75 -8.58 -1.89 -3.12
N LEU A 76 -9.41 -1.23 -2.32
CA LEU A 76 -10.46 -1.90 -1.54
C LEU A 76 -11.60 -2.30 -2.48
N GLU A 77 -11.93 -3.58 -2.55
CA GLU A 77 -13.06 -4.09 -3.33
C GLU A 77 -14.30 -4.25 -2.45
N GLY A 78 -15.48 -3.87 -2.97
CA GLY A 78 -16.75 -4.03 -2.26
C GLY A 78 -17.10 -2.88 -1.31
N TYR A 79 -16.26 -1.84 -1.22
CA TYR A 79 -16.62 -0.56 -0.63
C TYR A 79 -17.17 0.34 -1.73
N THR A 80 -18.50 0.34 -1.89
CA THR A 80 -19.21 1.39 -2.64
C THR A 80 -19.61 2.47 -1.64
N GLU A 81 -19.35 3.74 -1.97
CA GLU A 81 -19.95 4.89 -1.27
C GLU A 81 -21.48 4.68 -1.28
N ASP A 82 -22.08 4.38 -0.13
CA ASP A 82 -23.54 4.53 0.11
C ASP A 82 -23.90 6.02 0.12
#